data_AF-A0A382JYU3-F1
#
_entry.id   AF-A0A382JYU3-F1
#
_cell.length_a   1.000
_cell.length_b   1.000
_cell.length_c   1.000
_cell.angle_alpha   90.00
_cell.angle_beta   90.00
_cell.angle_gamma   90.00
#
_symmetry.space_group_name_H-M   'P 1'
#
loop_
_entity.id
_entity.type
_entity.pdbx_description
1 polymer ?
#
loop_
_entity_poly.entity_id
_entity_poly.type
_entity_poly.pdbx_seq_one_letter_code
_entity_poly.pdbx_strand_id
1 'polypeptide(L)'
;MDRNSVLAFLLIAIIILLMPEYYKLLYPDSGFVDSSAVVINNTVPKQKEKNKPVDLISLEDNKEEKYFSFNVETNIYKARVSNKNGGSLTFFELNNYALNDSELVNLINEKNIENLGLSFRSVDGDIINLSSGWKTENRFDVGVFTSPKTI
;
A
#
# COMPACT_ATOMS: atom_id res chain seq x y z
N MET A 1 -46.25 -5.52 35.43
CA MET A 1 -45.12 -6.11 34.69
C MET A 1 -44.59 -7.29 35.49
N ASP A 2 -44.35 -8.41 34.82
CA ASP A 2 -43.81 -9.61 35.46
C ASP A 2 -42.33 -9.44 35.82
N ARG A 3 -41.86 -10.12 36.86
CA ARG A 3 -40.46 -10.04 37.34
C ARG A 3 -39.45 -10.34 36.22
N ASN A 4 -39.77 -11.28 35.35
CA ASN A 4 -38.94 -11.64 34.20
C ASN A 4 -38.93 -10.55 33.13
N SER A 5 -40.03 -9.82 32.97
CA SER A 5 -40.11 -8.69 32.05
C SER A 5 -39.26 -7.53 32.55
N VAL A 6 -39.30 -7.23 33.85
CA VAL A 6 -38.43 -6.21 34.48
C VAL A 6 -36.95 -6.58 34.36
N LEU A 7 -36.59 -7.84 34.60
CA LEU A 7 -35.23 -8.33 34.44
C LEU A 7 -34.73 -8.21 32.99
N ALA A 8 -35.58 -8.54 32.01
CA ALA A 8 -35.24 -8.42 30.59
C ALA A 8 -34.98 -6.96 30.19
N PHE A 9 -35.80 -6.02 30.66
CA PHE A 9 -35.57 -4.59 30.43
C PHE A 9 -34.27 -4.09 31.06
N LEU A 10 -33.95 -4.53 32.28
CA LEU A 10 -32.69 -4.19 32.94
C LEU A 10 -31.48 -4.73 32.17
N LEU A 11 -31.56 -5.96 31.66
CA LEU A 11 -30.50 -6.59 30.87
C LEU A 11 -30.27 -5.85 29.54
N ILE A 12 -31.33 -5.47 28.84
CA ILE A 12 -31.24 -4.67 27.62
C ILE A 12 -30.61 -3.30 27.89
N ALA A 13 -31.00 -2.64 28.99
CA ALA A 13 -30.43 -1.35 29.37
C ALA A 13 -28.92 -1.43 29.62
N ILE A 14 -28.46 -2.50 30.28
CA ILE A 14 -27.03 -2.76 30.52
C ILE A 14 -26.28 -2.98 29.20
N ILE A 15 -26.82 -3.77 28.28
CA ILE A 15 -26.20 -4.03 26.97
C ILE A 15 -26.05 -2.72 26.17
N ILE A 16 -27.11 -1.90 26.11
CA ILE A 16 -27.08 -0.63 25.38
C ILE A 16 -26.04 0.33 25.98
N LEU A 17 -25.88 0.34 27.30
CA LEU A 17 -24.91 1.18 28.00
C LEU A 17 -23.45 0.74 27.75
N LEU A 18 -23.20 -0.57 27.61
CA LEU A 18 -21.88 -1.14 27.33
C LEU A 18 -21.49 -1.10 25.85
N MET A 19 -22.48 -1.12 24.95
CA MET A 19 -22.29 -1.16 23.50
C MET A 19 -21.32 -0.09 22.93
N PRO A 20 -21.42 1.22 23.27
CA PRO A 20 -20.51 2.23 22.70
C PRO A 20 -19.04 2.00 23.05
N GLU A 21 -18.74 1.49 24.25
CA GLU A 21 -17.36 1.18 24.65
C GLU A 21 -16.90 -0.17 24.08
N TYR A 22 -17.80 -1.15 23.98
CA TYR A 22 -17.53 -2.42 23.33
C TYR A 22 -17.07 -2.26 21.87
N TYR A 23 -17.74 -1.39 21.10
CA TYR A 23 -17.38 -1.16 19.70
C TYR A 23 -15.98 -0.57 19.54
N LYS A 24 -15.55 0.34 20.43
CA LYS A 24 -14.20 0.93 20.40
C LYS A 24 -13.09 -0.09 20.68
N LEU A 25 -13.37 -1.12 21.48
CA LEU A 25 -12.41 -2.17 21.79
C LEU A 25 -12.18 -3.11 20.59
N LEU A 26 -13.23 -3.42 19.83
CA LEU A 26 -13.12 -4.27 18.64
C LEU A 26 -12.62 -3.52 17.41
N TYR A 27 -12.96 -2.23 17.31
CA TYR A 27 -12.61 -1.36 16.21
C TYR A 27 -11.94 -0.11 16.77
N PRO A 28 -10.67 -0.20 17.20
CA PRO A 28 -9.93 0.99 17.58
C PRO A 28 -9.90 1.93 16.37
N ASP A 29 -10.27 3.20 16.58
CA ASP A 29 -10.15 4.23 15.54
C ASP A 29 -8.68 4.29 15.10
N SER A 30 -8.37 3.69 13.95
CA SER A 30 -7.10 3.91 13.30
C SER A 30 -7.11 5.36 12.84
N GLY A 31 -6.52 6.25 13.63
CA GLY A 31 -6.34 7.68 13.35
C GLY A 31 -5.52 8.01 12.10
N PHE A 32 -5.42 7.08 11.15
CA PHE A 32 -4.86 7.24 9.83
C PHE A 32 -5.99 7.27 8.80
N VAL A 33 -6.79 8.34 8.82
CA VAL A 33 -7.44 8.80 7.60
C VAL A 33 -6.41 9.59 6.82
N ASP A 34 -5.55 8.88 6.09
CA ASP A 34 -4.90 9.48 4.93
C ASP A 34 -6.03 9.75 3.94
N SER A 35 -6.54 10.98 3.98
CA SER A 35 -7.59 11.43 3.07
C SER A 35 -7.02 11.40 1.67
N SER A 36 -7.18 10.27 1.01
CA SER A 36 -7.02 10.11 -0.44
C SER A 36 -8.18 10.80 -1.15
N ALA A 37 -8.45 12.06 -0.81
CA ALA A 37 -9.34 12.91 -1.56
C ALA A 37 -8.59 13.32 -2.82
N VAL A 38 -8.83 12.61 -3.92
CA VAL A 38 -8.46 13.09 -5.25
C VAL A 38 -9.24 14.37 -5.49
N VAL A 39 -8.58 15.51 -5.34
CA VAL A 39 -9.10 16.78 -5.86
C VAL A 39 -9.08 16.65 -7.37
N ILE A 40 -10.23 16.31 -7.96
CA ILE A 40 -10.43 16.36 -9.41
C ILE A 40 -10.47 17.85 -9.79
N ASN A 41 -9.30 18.43 -10.05
CA ASN A 41 -9.20 19.70 -10.74
C ASN A 41 -9.55 19.45 -12.21
N ASN A 42 -10.82 19.65 -12.57
CA ASN A 42 -11.26 19.74 -13.96
C ASN A 42 -10.69 21.01 -14.60
N THR A 43 -9.42 20.98 -14.98
CA THR A 43 -8.86 21.87 -15.99
C THR A 43 -8.27 21.01 -17.08
N VAL A 44 -9.10 20.75 -18.09
CA VAL A 44 -8.70 20.14 -19.36
C VAL A 44 -7.81 21.12 -20.12
N PRO A 45 -6.53 20.82 -20.41
CA PRO A 45 -5.83 21.49 -21.49
C PRO A 45 -6.18 20.76 -22.78
N LYS A 46 -6.87 21.47 -23.68
CA LYS A 46 -7.12 21.01 -25.04
C LYS A 46 -5.80 21.02 -25.81
N GLN A 47 -5.11 19.89 -25.91
CA GLN A 47 -3.98 19.71 -26.82
C GLN A 47 -4.40 18.78 -27.96
N LYS A 48 -4.61 19.37 -29.14
CA LYS A 48 -4.62 18.63 -30.40
C LYS A 48 -3.17 18.28 -30.71
N GLU A 49 -2.80 17.02 -30.64
CA GLU A 49 -1.62 16.51 -31.34
C GLU A 49 -1.98 15.23 -32.09
N LYS A 50 -1.75 15.28 -33.40
CA LYS A 50 -2.00 14.23 -34.36
C LYS A 50 -0.74 13.37 -34.39
N ASN A 51 -0.64 12.36 -33.54
CA ASN A 51 0.51 11.47 -33.51
C ASN A 51 0.19 10.14 -34.18
N LYS A 52 1.08 9.72 -35.09
CA LYS A 52 1.14 8.40 -35.75
C LYS A 52 0.97 7.28 -34.71
N PRO A 53 0.44 6.10 -35.10
CA PRO A 53 0.39 4.96 -34.20
C PRO A 53 1.80 4.69 -33.68
N VAL A 54 1.96 4.72 -32.35
CA VAL A 54 3.18 4.31 -31.68
C VAL A 54 3.37 2.83 -31.99
N ASP A 55 4.44 2.50 -32.68
CA ASP A 55 4.81 1.14 -33.00
C ASP A 55 5.30 0.46 -31.70
N LEU A 56 4.42 -0.30 -31.07
CA LEU A 56 4.65 -0.97 -29.77
C LEU A 56 5.74 -2.05 -29.86
N ILE A 57 6.19 -2.40 -31.06
CA ILE A 57 7.24 -3.40 -31.35
C ILE A 57 8.64 -2.87 -30.99
N SER A 58 8.80 -1.56 -30.73
CA SER A 58 10.07 -0.97 -30.29
C SER A 58 10.35 -1.11 -28.78
N LEU A 59 9.49 -1.77 -28.00
CA LEU A 59 9.67 -1.93 -26.55
C LEU A 59 10.58 -3.10 -26.17
N GLU A 60 10.91 -4.01 -27.10
CA GLU A 60 12.01 -4.97 -26.95
C GLU A 60 13.39 -4.29 -27.14
N ASP A 61 13.69 -3.26 -26.33
CA ASP A 61 15.06 -2.78 -26.17
C ASP A 61 15.80 -3.87 -25.35
N ASN A 62 16.45 -4.80 -26.06
CA ASN A 62 17.33 -5.85 -25.54
C ASN A 62 18.61 -5.25 -24.90
N LYS A 63 18.45 -4.25 -24.05
CA LYS A 63 19.46 -3.78 -23.11
C LYS A 63 19.13 -4.48 -21.81
N GLU A 64 20.11 -5.14 -21.20
CA GLU A 64 19.99 -5.68 -19.85
C GLU A 64 19.31 -4.62 -18.95
N GLU A 65 18.05 -4.87 -18.58
CA GLU A 65 17.27 -3.91 -17.81
C GLU A 65 17.97 -3.70 -16.48
N LYS A 66 18.55 -2.50 -16.30
CA LYS A 66 19.26 -2.18 -15.08
C LYS A 66 18.26 -1.86 -13.99
N TYR A 67 18.13 -2.80 -13.05
CA TYR A 67 17.34 -2.58 -11.85
C TYR A 67 18.13 -1.78 -10.81
N PHE A 68 17.44 -0.86 -10.15
CA PHE A 68 17.95 -0.05 -9.04
C PHE A 68 17.09 -0.32 -7.82
N SER A 69 17.70 -0.21 -6.64
CA SER A 69 16.97 -0.29 -5.39
C SER A 69 17.38 0.83 -4.45
N PHE A 70 16.42 1.30 -3.66
CA PHE A 70 16.60 2.33 -2.65
C PHE A 70 16.02 1.84 -1.33
N ASN A 71 16.66 2.25 -0.23
CA ASN A 71 16.22 1.89 1.11
C ASN A 71 15.36 3.01 1.70
N VAL A 72 14.34 2.61 2.45
CA VAL A 72 13.45 3.49 3.19
C VAL A 72 13.48 3.02 4.64
N GLU A 73 13.97 3.88 5.52
CA GLU A 73 14.07 3.59 6.96
C GLU A 73 13.21 4.56 7.75
N THR A 74 12.39 4.02 8.64
CA THR A 74 11.50 4.77 9.53
C THR A 74 11.59 4.21 10.95
N ASN A 75 10.88 4.84 11.89
CA ASN A 75 10.76 4.34 13.26
C ASN A 75 9.95 3.04 13.37
N ILE A 76 9.02 2.77 12.44
CA ILE A 76 8.11 1.61 12.51
C ILE A 76 8.42 0.47 11.53
N TYR A 77 9.12 0.75 10.43
CA TYR A 77 9.53 -0.26 9.45
C TYR A 77 10.80 0.12 8.69
N LYS A 78 11.40 -0.87 8.04
CA LYS A 78 12.44 -0.74 7.01
C LYS A 78 11.97 -1.40 5.73
N ALA A 79 12.13 -0.74 4.60
CA ALA A 79 11.74 -1.27 3.30
C ALA A 79 12.84 -1.07 2.26
N ARG A 80 12.91 -1.98 1.29
CA ARG A 80 13.74 -1.83 0.09
C ARG A 80 12.84 -1.86 -1.13
N VAL A 81 12.84 -0.75 -1.87
CA VAL A 81 12.03 -0.58 -3.06
C VAL A 81 12.93 -0.73 -4.28
N SER A 82 12.49 -1.51 -5.25
CA SER A 82 13.13 -1.70 -6.55
C SER A 82 12.36 -0.97 -7.63
N ASN A 83 13.03 -0.53 -8.69
CA ASN A 83 12.33 0.01 -9.85
C ASN A 83 11.64 -1.05 -10.71
N LYS A 84 11.77 -2.34 -10.38
CA LYS A 84 11.06 -3.44 -11.04
C LYS A 84 9.54 -3.34 -10.86
N ASN A 85 8.76 -3.79 -11.83
CA ASN A 85 7.28 -3.82 -11.81
C ASN A 85 6.63 -2.49 -11.35
N GLY A 86 7.23 -1.35 -11.74
CA GLY A 86 6.73 -0.04 -11.34
C GLY A 86 6.99 0.37 -9.87
N GLY A 87 7.78 -0.39 -9.10
CA GLY A 87 8.10 -0.05 -7.71
C GLY A 87 8.07 -1.20 -6.70
N SER A 88 8.37 -2.43 -7.10
CA SER A 88 8.28 -3.61 -6.21
C SER A 88 9.06 -3.45 -4.92
N LEU A 89 8.49 -3.96 -3.83
CA LEU A 89 9.16 -4.12 -2.55
C LEU A 89 9.97 -5.42 -2.55
N THR A 90 11.29 -5.32 -2.41
CA THR A 90 12.16 -6.49 -2.23
C THR A 90 12.35 -6.88 -0.77
N PHE A 91 12.00 -5.97 0.15
CA PHE A 91 12.09 -6.16 1.59
C PHE A 91 11.11 -5.23 2.30
N PHE A 92 10.47 -5.71 3.36
CA PHE A 92 9.62 -4.89 4.23
C PHE A 92 9.56 -5.49 5.64
N GLU A 93 10.40 -5.01 6.53
CA GLU A 93 10.53 -5.48 7.92
C GLU A 93 9.89 -4.51 8.90
N LEU A 94 9.10 -5.04 9.83
CA LEU A 94 8.45 -4.27 10.88
C LEU A 94 9.35 -4.22 12.13
N ASN A 95 9.70 -3.02 12.59
CA ASN A 95 10.68 -2.84 13.67
C ASN A 95 10.21 -3.36 15.04
N ASN A 96 8.89 -3.44 15.27
CA ASN A 96 8.29 -3.73 16.58
C ASN A 96 7.58 -5.08 16.65
N TYR A 97 7.72 -5.93 15.63
CA TYR A 97 7.03 -7.22 15.57
C TYR A 97 8.04 -8.33 15.32
N ALA A 98 8.14 -9.26 16.27
CA ALA A 98 9.02 -10.42 16.17
C ALA A 98 8.22 -11.70 15.92
N LEU A 99 8.83 -12.61 15.18
CA LEU A 99 8.43 -14.01 15.06
C LEU A 99 8.80 -14.79 16.33
N ASN A 100 8.36 -16.05 16.37
CA ASN A 100 8.59 -16.94 17.52
C ASN A 100 10.09 -17.23 17.79
N ASP A 101 10.93 -17.03 16.78
CA ASP A 101 12.39 -17.21 16.81
C ASP A 101 13.16 -15.90 17.08
N SER A 102 12.46 -14.83 17.45
CA SER A 102 13.00 -13.48 17.71
C SER A 102 13.49 -12.73 16.47
N GLU A 103 13.33 -13.26 15.26
CA GLU A 103 13.54 -12.49 14.03
C GLU A 103 12.39 -11.50 13.82
N LEU A 104 12.67 -10.35 13.20
CA LEU A 104 11.63 -9.37 12.91
C LEU A 104 10.73 -9.83 11.75
N VAL A 105 9.47 -9.42 11.78
CA VAL A 105 8.50 -9.79 10.75
C VAL A 105 8.84 -9.08 9.44
N ASN A 106 9.30 -9.84 8.45
CA ASN A 106 9.43 -9.41 7.07
C ASN A 106 8.22 -9.85 6.25
N LEU A 107 7.52 -8.90 5.62
CA LEU A 107 6.33 -9.15 4.81
C LEU A 107 6.67 -9.62 3.38
N ILE A 108 7.93 -9.47 2.95
CA ILE A 108 8.39 -9.92 1.63
C ILE A 108 9.13 -11.25 1.77
N ASN A 109 8.69 -12.23 1.00
CA ASN A 109 9.21 -13.59 0.91
C ASN A 109 9.34 -14.01 -0.57
N GLU A 110 9.82 -15.24 -0.78
CA GLU A 110 10.06 -15.80 -2.12
C GLU A 110 8.80 -15.86 -3.01
N LYS A 111 7.60 -15.87 -2.41
CA LYS A 111 6.33 -15.99 -3.14
C LYS A 111 5.77 -14.64 -3.62
N ASN A 112 6.14 -13.52 -2.99
CA ASN A 112 5.63 -12.19 -3.31
C ASN A 112 6.73 -11.21 -3.73
N ILE A 113 7.86 -11.71 -4.24
CA ILE A 113 8.98 -10.89 -4.71
C ILE A 113 8.62 -10.04 -5.95
N GLU A 114 7.68 -10.52 -6.76
CA GLU A 114 7.12 -9.83 -7.94
C GLU A 114 5.87 -9.01 -7.58
N ASN A 115 5.78 -8.48 -6.35
CA ASN A 115 4.65 -7.66 -5.94
C ASN A 115 4.52 -6.40 -6.81
N LEU A 116 3.31 -5.86 -6.86
CA LEU A 116 2.95 -4.69 -7.66
C LEU A 116 3.10 -4.87 -9.18
N GLY A 117 3.41 -6.10 -9.65
CA GLY A 117 3.35 -6.49 -11.05
C GLY A 117 1.97 -6.30 -11.66
N LEU A 118 1.93 -5.64 -12.82
CA LEU A 118 0.72 -5.43 -13.60
C LEU A 118 0.85 -6.14 -14.94
N SER A 119 -0.20 -6.85 -15.31
CA SER A 119 -0.36 -7.43 -16.65
C SER A 119 -1.80 -7.33 -17.08
N PHE A 120 -2.02 -7.18 -18.37
CA PHE A 120 -3.37 -7.06 -18.92
C PHE A 120 -3.42 -7.69 -20.31
N ARG A 121 -4.64 -7.96 -20.78
CA ARG A 121 -4.89 -8.42 -22.14
C ARG A 121 -5.30 -7.24 -23.00
N SER A 122 -4.62 -7.04 -24.13
CA SER A 122 -4.99 -6.02 -25.11
C SER A 122 -6.35 -6.32 -25.75
N VAL A 123 -6.93 -5.33 -26.43
CA VAL A 123 -8.14 -5.49 -27.26
C VAL A 123 -7.97 -6.56 -28.34
N ASP A 124 -6.73 -6.77 -28.79
CA ASP A 124 -6.37 -7.76 -29.80
C ASP A 124 -6.12 -9.16 -29.21
N GLY A 125 -6.18 -9.31 -27.88
CA GLY A 125 -5.98 -10.58 -27.19
C GLY A 125 -4.57 -10.86 -26.68
N ASP A 126 -3.59 -10.01 -27.02
CA ASP A 126 -2.21 -10.12 -26.58
C ASP A 126 -2.06 -9.90 -25.07
N ILE A 127 -1.18 -10.68 -24.42
CA ILE A 127 -0.84 -10.49 -23.01
C ILE A 127 0.30 -9.49 -22.91
N ILE A 128 0.03 -8.33 -22.33
CA ILE A 128 1.02 -7.28 -22.09
C ILE A 128 1.43 -7.34 -20.62
N ASN A 129 2.73 -7.45 -20.38
CA ASN A 129 3.30 -7.46 -19.03
C ASN A 129 4.11 -6.18 -18.78
N LEU A 130 3.75 -5.44 -17.73
CA LEU A 130 4.41 -4.20 -17.31
C LEU A 130 5.46 -4.47 -16.22
N SER A 131 6.20 -5.58 -16.33
CA SER A 131 7.23 -5.96 -15.35
C SER A 131 8.52 -5.13 -15.46
N SER A 132 8.68 -4.41 -16.57
CA SER A 132 9.89 -3.64 -16.87
C SER A 132 10.20 -2.61 -15.79
N GLY A 133 11.49 -2.34 -15.58
CA GLY A 133 11.94 -1.32 -14.64
C GLY A 133 11.48 0.09 -15.03
N TRP A 134 10.84 0.85 -14.12
CA TRP A 134 10.57 2.26 -14.38
C TRP A 134 11.88 3.06 -14.38
N LYS A 135 11.96 4.05 -15.27
CA LYS A 135 13.12 4.93 -15.37
C LYS A 135 12.99 6.05 -14.35
N THR A 136 13.94 6.11 -13.43
CA THR A 136 14.07 7.19 -12.45
C THR A 136 15.42 7.85 -12.57
N GLU A 137 15.44 9.17 -12.48
CA GLU A 137 16.69 9.92 -12.30
C GLU A 137 17.05 10.06 -10.82
N ASN A 138 16.13 9.71 -9.91
CA ASN A 138 16.34 9.81 -8.48
C ASN A 138 17.24 8.67 -7.98
N ARG A 139 18.38 9.02 -7.37
CA ARG A 139 19.39 8.09 -6.86
C ARG A 139 19.59 8.20 -5.34
N PHE A 140 18.69 8.85 -4.62
CA PHE A 140 18.84 9.10 -3.19
C PHE A 140 17.95 8.18 -2.35
N ASP A 141 18.48 7.72 -1.22
CA ASP A 141 17.70 7.03 -0.19
C ASP A 141 16.79 8.03 0.53
N VAL A 142 15.56 7.61 0.85
CA VAL A 142 14.58 8.46 1.53
C VAL A 142 14.60 8.14 3.03
N GLY A 143 15.30 8.97 3.81
CA GLY A 143 15.21 8.96 5.27
C GLY A 143 14.05 9.81 5.75
N VAL A 144 12.96 9.19 6.21
CA VAL A 144 11.84 9.92 6.82
C VAL A 144 12.08 9.99 8.33
N PHE A 145 12.82 11.02 8.77
CA PHE A 145 12.99 11.28 10.20
C PHE A 145 11.72 11.92 10.78
N THR A 146 10.81 11.11 11.30
CA THR A 146 9.75 11.63 12.17
C THR A 146 10.39 11.95 13.52
N SER A 147 10.59 13.23 13.80
CA SER A 147 10.99 13.68 15.14
C SER A 147 9.98 13.14 16.17
N PRO A 148 10.44 12.56 17.29
CA PRO A 148 9.53 12.15 18.35
C PRO A 148 8.90 13.41 18.94
N LYS A 149 7.58 13.58 18.77
CA LYS A 149 6.82 14.52 19.61
C LYS A 149 6.80 13.93 21.02
N THR A 150 7.58 14.52 21.90
CA THR A 150 7.43 14.38 23.35
C THR A 150 6.01 14.81 23.72
N ILE A 151 5.26 13.93 24.38
CA ILE A 151 4.01 14.26 25.07
C ILE A 151 4.39 14.73 26.48
#